data_AF-A0A7V9MTZ6-F1
#
_entry.id   AF-A0A7V9MTZ6-F1
#
_cell.length_a   1.000
_cell.length_b   1.000
_cell.length_c   1.000
_cell.angle_alpha   90.00
_cell.angle_beta   90.00
_cell.angle_gamma   90.00
#
_symmetry.space_group_name_H-M   'P 1'
#
loop_
_entity.id
_entity.type
_entity.pdbx_description
1 polymer ?
#
loop_
_entity_poly.entity_id
_entity_poly.type
_entity_poly.pdbx_seq_one_letter_code
_entity_poly.pdbx_strand_id
1 'polypeptide(L)'
;MKTVLTGLALCLVCAATPKAFGVPEKVSLIKIDGAIGPATASYISRSIDEARAQNAQCLVIQLNTPGGLLDSTQTIVQSFLGSTVPVVVYVAPTGGSATSAGCFITIAASVAAMAPATTIGAAHPVMLGGNPTGAEEKVDETMKQKLENFSVSYIETIAAKRHRNVEWAKSAVKESASISAEKALELKVIDLIAADLPQLLKQLEGRVVDGKTLKTAHAEVTEIKMSASERVFQKLWRPEVMFILMLIAIYGI
;
A
#
# COMPACT_ATOMS: atom_id res chain seq x y z
N MET A 1 28.92 72.39 40.18
CA MET A 1 27.71 72.00 39.43
C MET A 1 28.13 71.21 38.18
N LYS A 2 27.83 69.91 38.21
CA LYS A 2 27.48 68.96 37.12
C LYS A 2 28.37 68.87 35.86
N THR A 3 29.23 67.86 35.86
CA THR A 3 29.75 67.14 34.68
C THR A 3 28.64 66.27 34.06
N VAL A 4 28.47 66.32 32.74
CA VAL A 4 27.49 65.51 31.98
C VAL A 4 28.26 64.43 31.22
N LEU A 5 27.99 63.16 31.56
CA LEU A 5 28.48 61.96 30.88
C LEU A 5 27.45 61.54 29.82
N THR A 6 27.78 61.63 28.53
CA THR A 6 26.96 61.10 27.43
C THR A 6 27.29 59.62 27.20
N GLY A 7 26.36 58.74 27.59
CA GLY A 7 26.43 57.31 27.32
C GLY A 7 25.85 56.97 25.93
N LEU A 8 26.66 56.33 25.09
CA LEU A 8 26.26 55.82 23.78
C LEU A 8 25.64 54.43 23.96
N ALA A 9 24.32 54.31 23.83
CA ALA A 9 23.61 53.03 23.86
C ALA A 9 23.65 52.36 22.48
N LEU A 10 24.40 51.26 22.38
CA LEU A 10 24.47 50.42 21.18
C LEU A 10 23.24 49.50 21.14
N CYS A 11 22.23 49.85 20.35
CA CYS A 11 21.09 48.97 20.08
C CYS A 11 21.54 47.81 19.18
N LEU A 12 21.67 46.60 19.75
CA LEU A 12 21.73 45.36 18.99
C LEU A 12 20.36 45.10 18.34
N VAL A 13 20.23 45.37 17.05
CA VAL A 13 19.08 44.94 16.25
C VAL A 13 19.30 43.47 15.91
N CYS A 14 18.64 42.57 16.62
CA CYS A 14 18.51 41.16 16.22
C CYS A 14 17.66 41.08 14.95
N ALA A 15 18.31 41.02 13.79
CA ALA A 15 17.65 40.70 12.53
C ALA A 15 17.22 39.22 12.54
N ALA A 16 15.97 38.95 12.95
CA ALA A 16 15.36 37.64 12.73
C ALA A 16 15.15 37.46 11.23
N THR A 17 15.92 36.57 10.61
CA THR A 17 15.71 36.19 9.21
C THR A 17 14.35 35.50 9.09
N PRO A 18 13.43 35.99 8.23
CA PRO A 18 12.15 35.32 8.03
C PRO A 18 12.42 33.93 7.44
N LYS A 19 11.94 32.90 8.14
CA LYS A 19 11.94 31.53 7.64
C LYS A 19 11.07 31.51 6.39
N ALA A 20 11.67 31.32 5.22
CA ALA A 20 10.93 31.25 3.96
C ALA A 20 9.89 30.12 4.07
N PHE A 21 8.61 30.46 3.98
CA PHE A 21 7.53 29.50 3.85
C PHE A 21 7.58 28.95 2.42
N GLY A 22 8.30 27.85 2.23
CA GLY A 22 8.30 27.10 0.96
C GLY A 22 6.91 26.51 0.67
N VAL A 23 6.67 26.18 -0.60
CA VAL A 23 5.48 25.39 -0.99
C VAL A 23 5.45 24.13 -0.12
N PRO A 24 4.31 23.81 0.53
CA PRO A 24 4.23 22.64 1.38
C PRO A 24 4.57 21.39 0.57
N GLU A 25 5.33 20.49 1.19
CA GLU A 25 5.60 19.17 0.64
C GLU A 25 4.27 18.44 0.41
N LYS A 26 4.21 17.54 -0.58
CA LYS A 26 2.97 16.84 -0.94
C LYS A 26 3.07 15.35 -0.64
N VAL A 27 1.99 14.78 -0.13
CA VAL A 27 1.82 13.33 -0.03
C VAL A 27 0.55 12.96 -0.79
N SER A 28 0.66 12.05 -1.75
CA SER A 28 -0.53 11.55 -2.44
C SER A 28 -1.13 10.40 -1.64
N LEU A 29 -2.46 10.33 -1.58
CA LEU A 29 -3.20 9.27 -0.90
C LEU A 29 -4.17 8.60 -1.88
N ILE A 30 -4.19 7.28 -1.86
CA ILE A 30 -5.29 6.49 -2.42
C ILE A 30 -5.86 5.54 -1.39
N LYS A 31 -7.12 5.16 -1.57
CA LYS A 31 -7.83 4.21 -0.70
C LYS A 31 -8.32 3.04 -1.54
N ILE A 32 -7.99 1.85 -1.09
CA ILE A 32 -8.40 0.60 -1.73
C ILE A 32 -9.08 -0.25 -0.67
N ASP A 33 -10.37 -0.43 -0.85
CA ASP A 33 -11.21 -1.27 -0.02
C ASP A 33 -11.92 -2.31 -0.91
N GLY A 34 -11.63 -3.59 -0.67
CA GLY A 34 -12.18 -4.71 -1.43
C GLY A 34 -11.18 -5.42 -2.34
N ALA A 35 -11.70 -6.13 -3.33
CA ALA A 35 -10.91 -7.06 -4.14
C ALA A 35 -9.88 -6.38 -5.05
N ILE A 36 -8.75 -7.06 -5.27
CA ILE A 36 -7.73 -6.66 -6.23
C ILE A 36 -8.07 -7.20 -7.62
N GLY A 37 -8.26 -6.30 -8.58
CA GLY A 37 -8.53 -6.64 -9.97
C GLY A 37 -7.97 -5.60 -10.93
N PRO A 38 -8.31 -5.69 -12.23
CA PRO A 38 -7.70 -4.85 -13.27
C PRO A 38 -7.94 -3.34 -13.05
N ALA A 39 -9.13 -2.97 -12.57
CA ALA A 39 -9.44 -1.58 -12.23
C ALA A 39 -8.57 -1.05 -11.09
N THR A 40 -8.34 -1.86 -10.05
CA THR A 40 -7.46 -1.53 -8.92
C THR A 40 -6.01 -1.41 -9.36
N ALA A 41 -5.53 -2.32 -10.23
CA ALA A 41 -4.19 -2.24 -10.79
C ALA A 41 -3.99 -0.97 -11.63
N SER A 42 -4.94 -0.66 -12.53
CA SER A 42 -4.92 0.58 -13.33
C SER A 42 -4.93 1.83 -12.44
N TYR A 43 -5.78 1.84 -11.41
CA TYR A 43 -5.87 2.95 -10.47
C TYR A 43 -4.55 3.17 -9.71
N ILE A 44 -3.91 2.10 -9.23
CA ILE A 44 -2.61 2.18 -8.57
C ILE A 44 -1.54 2.73 -9.51
N SER A 45 -1.40 2.17 -10.72
CA SER A 45 -0.39 2.60 -11.68
C SER A 45 -0.56 4.07 -12.05
N ARG A 46 -1.80 4.50 -12.34
CA ARG A 46 -2.12 5.92 -12.59
C ARG A 46 -1.77 6.80 -11.40
N SER A 47 -2.05 6.35 -10.18
CA SER A 47 -1.79 7.13 -8.97
C SER A 47 -0.30 7.29 -8.68
N ILE A 48 0.53 6.30 -9.05
CA ILE A 48 1.99 6.41 -9.01
C ILE A 48 2.46 7.49 -9.98
N ASP A 49 1.93 7.50 -11.21
CA ASP A 49 2.28 8.50 -12.22
C ASP A 49 1.83 9.91 -11.82
N GLU A 50 0.64 10.05 -11.25
CA GLU A 50 0.14 11.33 -10.73
C GLU A 50 0.94 11.82 -9.53
N ALA A 51 1.29 10.93 -8.59
CA ALA A 51 2.17 11.27 -7.46
C ALA A 51 3.55 11.72 -7.96
N ARG A 52 4.08 11.09 -9.01
CA ARG A 52 5.32 11.51 -9.68
C ARG A 52 5.18 12.89 -10.31
N ALA A 53 4.11 13.13 -11.08
CA ALA A 53 3.87 14.42 -11.72
C ALA A 53 3.69 15.57 -10.71
N GLN A 54 3.14 15.27 -9.53
CA GLN A 54 2.96 16.23 -8.44
C GLN A 54 4.23 16.45 -7.59
N ASN A 55 5.34 15.76 -7.91
CA ASN A 55 6.56 15.72 -7.10
C ASN A 55 6.28 15.34 -5.64
N ALA A 56 5.35 14.41 -5.42
CA ALA A 56 5.00 13.96 -4.08
C ALA A 56 6.21 13.31 -3.37
N GLN A 57 6.24 13.44 -2.05
CA GLN A 57 7.22 12.81 -1.19
C GLN A 57 7.08 11.29 -1.26
N CYS A 58 5.85 10.81 -1.19
CA CYS A 58 5.46 9.42 -1.39
C CYS A 58 4.00 9.32 -1.84
N LEU A 59 3.64 8.14 -2.33
CA LEU A 59 2.25 7.71 -2.49
C LEU A 59 1.89 6.79 -1.31
N VAL A 60 0.91 7.19 -0.50
CA VAL A 60 0.31 6.33 0.53
C VAL A 60 -0.89 5.60 -0.08
N ILE A 61 -0.89 4.28 0.06
CA ILE A 61 -1.98 3.39 -0.34
C ILE A 61 -2.59 2.84 0.94
N GLN A 62 -3.73 3.39 1.35
CA GLN A 62 -4.52 2.81 2.42
C GLN A 62 -5.23 1.56 1.88
N LEU A 63 -4.93 0.39 2.45
CA LEU A 63 -5.32 -0.90 1.91
C LEU A 63 -6.15 -1.70 2.93
N ASN A 64 -7.32 -2.16 2.48
CA ASN A 64 -8.11 -3.20 3.12
C ASN A 64 -8.59 -4.17 2.03
N THR A 65 -8.08 -5.39 2.00
CA THR A 65 -8.39 -6.32 0.92
C THR A 65 -8.43 -7.78 1.38
N PRO A 66 -9.45 -8.56 0.95
CA PRO A 66 -9.48 -10.00 1.14
C PRO A 66 -8.58 -10.75 0.13
N GLY A 67 -8.07 -10.08 -0.90
CA GLY A 67 -7.33 -10.70 -1.99
C GLY A 67 -7.84 -10.31 -3.36
N GLY A 68 -7.44 -11.07 -4.38
CA GLY A 68 -7.87 -10.84 -5.76
C GLY A 68 -7.05 -11.60 -6.78
N LEU A 69 -7.05 -11.10 -8.01
CA LEU A 69 -6.44 -11.79 -9.16
C LEU A 69 -4.91 -11.70 -9.13
N LEU A 70 -4.24 -12.84 -9.30
CA LEU A 70 -2.78 -12.93 -9.31
C LEU A 70 -2.13 -12.05 -10.39
N ASP A 71 -2.73 -11.96 -11.59
CA ASP A 71 -2.20 -11.11 -12.66
C ASP A 71 -2.22 -9.62 -12.28
N SER A 72 -3.31 -9.17 -11.66
CA SER A 72 -3.40 -7.79 -11.15
C SER A 72 -2.40 -7.53 -10.04
N THR A 73 -2.19 -8.51 -9.14
CA THR A 73 -1.13 -8.45 -8.12
C THR A 73 0.26 -8.32 -8.76
N GLN A 74 0.55 -9.09 -9.80
CA GLN A 74 1.83 -9.01 -10.51
C GLN A 74 2.05 -7.63 -11.13
N THR A 75 1.05 -7.09 -11.82
CA THR A 75 1.11 -5.72 -12.39
C THR A 75 1.37 -4.66 -11.32
N ILE A 76 0.71 -4.77 -10.16
CA ILE A 76 0.90 -3.82 -9.05
C ILE A 76 2.32 -3.90 -8.49
N VAL A 77 2.80 -5.10 -8.20
CA VAL A 77 4.17 -5.31 -7.68
C VAL A 77 5.22 -4.79 -8.65
N GLN A 78 5.06 -5.05 -9.95
CA GLN A 78 5.96 -4.50 -10.98
C GLN A 78 5.94 -2.96 -10.97
N SER A 79 4.75 -2.36 -10.85
CA SER A 79 4.61 -0.90 -10.74
C SER A 79 5.32 -0.34 -9.50
N PHE A 80 5.29 -1.06 -8.37
CA PHE A 80 5.99 -0.64 -7.14
C PHE A 80 7.50 -0.73 -7.28
N LEU A 81 8.01 -1.84 -7.84
CA LEU A 81 9.45 -2.06 -8.02
C LEU A 81 10.06 -1.13 -9.07
N GLY A 82 9.27 -0.68 -10.05
CA GLY A 82 9.67 0.31 -11.07
C GLY A 82 9.39 1.76 -10.69
N SER A 83 8.79 2.03 -9.52
CA SER A 83 8.42 3.39 -9.13
C SER A 83 9.63 4.22 -8.68
N THR A 84 9.73 5.44 -9.19
CA THR A 84 10.68 6.47 -8.72
C THR A 84 10.13 7.27 -7.54
N VAL A 85 8.86 7.12 -7.21
CA VAL A 85 8.22 7.70 -6.03
C VAL A 85 8.05 6.60 -4.99
N PRO A 86 8.54 6.79 -3.74
CA PRO A 86 8.34 5.82 -2.68
C PRO A 86 6.86 5.48 -2.50
N VAL A 87 6.52 4.18 -2.53
CA VAL A 87 5.16 3.70 -2.29
C VAL A 87 5.06 3.17 -0.87
N VAL A 88 4.16 3.74 -0.09
CA VAL A 88 3.85 3.33 1.28
C VAL A 88 2.52 2.59 1.27
N VAL A 89 2.52 1.30 1.59
CA VAL A 89 1.27 0.56 1.81
C VAL A 89 0.93 0.62 3.29
N TYR A 90 -0.27 1.09 3.61
CA TYR A 90 -0.79 1.21 4.96
C TYR A 90 -2.05 0.35 5.11
N VAL A 91 -1.92 -0.81 5.75
CA VAL A 91 -3.06 -1.72 6.00
C VAL A 91 -3.93 -1.10 7.08
N ALA A 92 -5.13 -0.66 6.70
CA ALA A 92 -6.01 0.15 7.53
C ALA A 92 -7.44 0.17 6.95
N PRO A 93 -8.47 0.47 7.75
CA PRO A 93 -8.43 0.92 9.15
C PRO A 93 -8.10 -0.20 10.13
N THR A 94 -8.04 0.12 11.43
CA THR A 94 -8.07 -0.87 12.53
C THR A 94 -9.12 -1.95 12.25
N GLY A 95 -8.75 -3.23 12.37
CA GLY A 95 -9.60 -4.36 12.03
C GLY A 95 -9.58 -4.77 10.55
N GLY A 96 -8.95 -3.99 9.67
CA GLY A 96 -8.75 -4.33 8.26
C GLY A 96 -7.69 -5.41 8.04
N SER A 97 -7.54 -5.83 6.78
CA SER A 97 -6.59 -6.88 6.41
C SER A 97 -5.88 -6.65 5.08
N ALA A 98 -4.71 -7.26 4.95
CA ALA A 98 -3.97 -7.43 3.70
C ALA A 98 -3.83 -8.93 3.41
N THR A 99 -4.94 -9.54 3.05
CA THR A 99 -5.05 -10.98 2.79
C THR A 99 -4.72 -11.30 1.33
N SER A 100 -4.14 -12.48 1.09
CA SER A 100 -3.91 -12.99 -0.26
C SER A 100 -3.09 -12.01 -1.12
N ALA A 101 -3.64 -11.49 -2.23
CA ALA A 101 -3.04 -10.43 -3.04
C ALA A 101 -2.50 -9.25 -2.21
N GLY A 102 -3.21 -8.87 -1.14
CA GLY A 102 -2.80 -7.79 -0.24
C GLY A 102 -1.46 -8.05 0.45
N CYS A 103 -1.13 -9.31 0.75
CA CYS A 103 0.13 -9.69 1.35
C CYS A 103 1.30 -9.39 0.41
N PHE A 104 1.22 -9.82 -0.86
CA PHE A 104 2.23 -9.52 -1.88
C PHE A 104 2.40 -8.02 -2.11
N ILE A 105 1.28 -7.28 -2.22
CA ILE A 105 1.28 -5.83 -2.43
C ILE A 105 1.97 -5.11 -1.26
N THR A 106 1.64 -5.50 -0.03
CA THR A 106 2.24 -4.91 1.18
C THR A 106 3.74 -5.23 1.27
N ILE A 107 4.15 -6.49 1.01
CA ILE A 107 5.56 -6.90 1.01
C ILE A 107 6.35 -6.25 -0.13
N ALA A 108 5.71 -5.81 -1.22
CA ALA A 108 6.37 -5.12 -2.32
C ALA A 108 6.60 -3.62 -2.10
N ALA A 109 5.94 -3.02 -1.09
CA ALA A 109 5.98 -1.59 -0.84
C ALA A 109 7.39 -1.08 -0.49
N SER A 110 7.69 0.18 -0.77
CA SER A 110 8.92 0.82 -0.26
C SER A 110 8.88 0.90 1.27
N VAL A 111 7.71 1.19 1.83
CA VAL A 111 7.43 1.08 3.28
C VAL A 111 6.10 0.35 3.47
N ALA A 112 6.10 -0.65 4.33
CA ALA A 112 4.92 -1.39 4.75
C ALA A 112 4.54 -0.95 6.17
N ALA A 113 3.32 -0.47 6.34
CA ALA A 113 2.78 -0.05 7.61
C ALA A 113 1.43 -0.72 7.86
N MET A 114 1.09 -0.93 9.13
CA MET A 114 -0.19 -1.52 9.53
C MET A 114 -0.81 -0.69 10.66
N ALA A 115 -2.15 -0.58 10.66
CA ALA A 115 -2.88 -0.09 11.82
C ALA A 115 -2.92 -1.18 12.92
N PRO A 116 -3.08 -0.81 14.19
CA PRO A 116 -3.32 -1.77 15.26
C PRO A 116 -4.49 -2.70 14.92
N ALA A 117 -4.45 -3.94 15.42
CA ALA A 117 -5.49 -4.94 15.18
C ALA A 117 -5.82 -5.22 13.70
N THR A 118 -4.88 -4.99 12.79
CA THR A 118 -4.98 -5.46 11.40
C THR A 118 -4.21 -6.77 11.20
N THR A 119 -4.49 -7.46 10.09
CA THR A 119 -3.86 -8.76 9.77
C THR A 119 -3.22 -8.77 8.38
N ILE A 120 -2.18 -9.58 8.20
CA ILE A 120 -1.50 -9.80 6.93
C ILE A 120 -1.15 -11.28 6.76
N GLY A 121 -1.27 -11.80 5.54
CA GLY A 121 -0.90 -13.17 5.21
C GLY A 121 -2.00 -13.91 4.45
N ALA A 122 -2.15 -15.22 4.71
CA ALA A 122 -3.07 -16.12 4.03
C ALA A 122 -2.99 -15.94 2.49
N ALA A 123 -1.78 -16.14 1.98
CA ALA A 123 -1.36 -15.87 0.60
C ALA A 123 -1.31 -17.13 -0.28
N HIS A 124 -1.87 -18.24 0.19
CA HIS A 124 -1.97 -19.46 -0.58
C HIS A 124 -2.86 -19.24 -1.83
N PRO A 125 -2.40 -19.63 -3.03
CA PRO A 125 -3.17 -19.42 -4.24
C PRO A 125 -4.36 -20.38 -4.31
N VAL A 126 -5.49 -19.88 -4.79
CA VAL A 126 -6.70 -20.68 -5.04
C VAL A 126 -7.13 -20.49 -6.49
N MET A 127 -7.56 -21.57 -7.13
CA MET A 127 -8.16 -21.51 -8.46
C MET A 127 -9.65 -21.16 -8.31
N LEU A 128 -10.09 -20.05 -8.91
CA LEU A 128 -11.52 -19.78 -9.10
C LEU A 128 -12.00 -20.59 -10.30
N GLY A 129 -12.83 -21.61 -10.04
CA GLY A 129 -13.36 -22.49 -11.09
C GLY A 129 -13.55 -23.90 -10.58
N GLY A 130 -14.57 -24.12 -9.76
CA GLY A 130 -15.18 -25.43 -9.58
C GLY A 130 -16.46 -25.46 -10.41
N ASN A 131 -16.64 -26.52 -11.20
CA ASN A 131 -17.82 -26.69 -12.05
C ASN A 131 -19.11 -26.59 -11.18
N PRO A 132 -20.11 -25.73 -11.51
CA PRO A 132 -21.36 -25.62 -10.74
C PRO A 132 -22.19 -26.91 -10.70
N THR A 133 -21.81 -27.94 -11.46
CA THR A 133 -22.48 -29.24 -11.49
C THR A 133 -22.00 -30.21 -10.39
N GLY A 134 -21.08 -29.80 -9.51
CA GLY A 134 -20.58 -30.68 -8.44
C GLY A 134 -19.74 -31.85 -8.95
N ALA A 135 -19.36 -31.85 -10.23
CA ALA A 135 -18.30 -32.72 -10.70
C ALA A 135 -16.98 -32.20 -10.13
N GLU A 136 -16.35 -33.00 -9.27
CA GLU A 136 -14.94 -32.85 -8.92
C GLU A 136 -14.14 -32.92 -10.23
N GLU A 137 -13.97 -31.79 -10.91
CA GLU A 137 -12.84 -31.66 -11.79
C GLU A 137 -11.62 -31.91 -10.90
N LYS A 138 -10.91 -32.99 -11.21
CA LYS A 138 -9.54 -33.20 -10.75
C LYS A 138 -8.76 -31.99 -11.24
N VAL A 139 -8.83 -30.88 -10.52
CA VAL A 139 -7.97 -29.72 -10.69
C VAL A 139 -6.58 -30.31 -10.60
N ASP A 140 -5.90 -30.35 -11.74
CA ASP A 140 -4.63 -31.05 -11.92
C ASP A 140 -3.71 -30.70 -10.75
N GLU A 141 -3.41 -31.67 -9.89
CA GLU A 141 -2.54 -31.46 -8.71
C GLU A 141 -1.21 -30.83 -9.14
N THR A 142 -0.76 -31.18 -10.36
CA THR A 142 0.41 -30.57 -11.02
C THR A 142 0.24 -29.06 -11.19
N MET A 143 -0.93 -28.58 -11.59
CA MET A 143 -1.21 -27.15 -11.77
C MET A 143 -1.29 -26.41 -10.44
N LYS A 144 -1.91 -27.00 -9.40
CA LYS A 144 -1.90 -26.43 -8.05
C LYS A 144 -0.47 -26.29 -7.52
N GLN A 145 0.32 -27.35 -7.65
CA GLN A 145 1.70 -27.36 -7.20
C GLN A 145 2.57 -26.36 -7.97
N LYS A 146 2.38 -26.24 -9.30
CA LYS A 146 3.06 -25.21 -10.11
C LYS A 146 2.71 -23.80 -9.64
N LEU A 147 1.43 -23.52 -9.38
CA LEU A 147 0.97 -22.21 -8.95
C LEU A 147 1.47 -21.85 -7.54
N GLU A 148 1.47 -22.82 -6.62
CA GLU A 148 2.07 -22.65 -5.29
C GLU A 148 3.57 -22.37 -5.39
N ASN A 149 4.32 -23.21 -6.12
CA ASN A 149 5.77 -23.03 -6.30
C ASN A 149 6.11 -21.67 -6.94
N PHE A 150 5.32 -21.23 -7.92
CA PHE A 150 5.43 -19.89 -8.49
C PHE A 150 5.19 -18.82 -7.43
N SER A 151 4.08 -18.91 -6.68
CA SER A 151 3.70 -17.92 -5.67
C SER A 151 4.74 -17.81 -4.55
N VAL A 152 5.33 -18.94 -4.15
CA VAL A 152 6.43 -19.01 -3.17
C VAL A 152 7.67 -18.30 -3.69
N SER A 153 8.15 -18.67 -4.88
CA SER A 153 9.36 -18.05 -5.44
C SER A 153 9.15 -16.55 -5.73
N TYR A 154 7.93 -16.17 -6.09
CA TYR A 154 7.55 -14.79 -6.31
C TYR A 154 7.59 -13.96 -5.02
N ILE A 155 6.92 -14.41 -3.95
CA ILE A 155 6.91 -13.67 -2.67
C ILE A 155 8.29 -13.62 -2.02
N GLU A 156 9.07 -14.70 -2.15
CA GLU A 156 10.47 -14.78 -1.71
C GLU A 156 11.32 -13.70 -2.38
N THR A 157 11.22 -13.57 -3.70
CA THR A 157 11.98 -12.57 -4.47
C THR A 157 11.62 -11.15 -4.06
N ILE A 158 10.33 -10.87 -3.86
CA ILE A 158 9.85 -9.55 -3.42
C ILE A 158 10.36 -9.24 -2.01
N ALA A 159 10.20 -10.18 -1.07
CA ALA A 159 10.63 -10.02 0.31
C ALA A 159 12.14 -9.78 0.39
N ALA A 160 12.94 -10.57 -0.34
CA ALA A 160 14.39 -10.41 -0.39
C ALA A 160 14.79 -9.04 -0.95
N LYS A 161 14.17 -8.61 -2.06
CA LYS A 161 14.42 -7.29 -2.67
C LYS A 161 14.10 -6.13 -1.74
N ARG A 162 13.08 -6.27 -0.89
CA ARG A 162 12.67 -5.26 0.10
C ARG A 162 13.24 -5.48 1.50
N HIS A 163 14.18 -6.43 1.67
CA HIS A 163 14.82 -6.76 2.94
C HIS A 163 13.83 -7.13 4.07
N ARG A 164 12.72 -7.77 3.70
CA ARG A 164 11.70 -8.31 4.61
C ARG A 164 11.94 -9.78 4.90
N ASN A 165 11.26 -10.32 5.90
CA ASN A 165 11.40 -11.71 6.31
C ASN A 165 10.91 -12.69 5.23
N VAL A 166 11.88 -13.24 4.49
CA VAL A 166 11.67 -14.19 3.40
C VAL A 166 11.01 -15.47 3.87
N GLU A 167 11.43 -16.02 5.01
CA GLU A 167 10.92 -17.31 5.49
C GLU A 167 9.45 -17.19 5.90
N TRP A 168 9.08 -16.11 6.58
CA TRP A 168 7.67 -15.86 6.88
C TRP A 168 6.86 -15.59 5.60
N ALA A 169 7.41 -14.83 4.64
CA ALA A 169 6.71 -14.59 3.37
C ALA A 169 6.39 -15.90 2.64
N LYS A 170 7.33 -16.86 2.64
CA LYS A 170 7.12 -18.20 2.08
C LYS A 170 6.04 -18.98 2.82
N SER A 171 6.03 -18.94 4.17
CA SER A 171 5.00 -19.63 4.95
C SER A 171 3.60 -19.02 4.78
N ALA A 172 3.51 -17.71 4.54
CA ALA A 172 2.24 -17.06 4.20
C ALA A 172 1.59 -17.68 2.94
N VAL A 173 2.41 -18.17 2.00
CA VAL A 173 1.94 -18.88 0.80
C VAL A 173 1.77 -20.38 1.06
N LYS A 174 2.80 -21.08 1.55
CA LYS A 174 2.76 -22.55 1.70
C LYS A 174 1.78 -23.03 2.76
N GLU A 175 1.75 -22.34 3.89
CA GLU A 175 1.03 -22.76 5.10
C GLU A 175 -0.19 -21.88 5.38
N SER A 176 -0.49 -20.93 4.48
CA SER A 176 -1.52 -19.91 4.68
C SER A 176 -1.32 -19.09 5.97
N ALA A 177 -0.08 -18.93 6.42
CA ALA A 177 0.22 -18.21 7.65
C ALA A 177 -0.35 -16.79 7.61
N SER A 178 -0.98 -16.36 8.71
CA SER A 178 -1.54 -15.02 8.89
C SER A 178 -1.20 -14.53 10.29
N ILE A 179 -0.80 -13.27 10.40
CA ILE A 179 -0.32 -12.68 11.65
C ILE A 179 -0.88 -11.27 11.86
N SER A 180 -0.89 -10.82 13.12
CA SER A 180 -1.28 -9.46 13.48
C SER A 180 -0.20 -8.43 13.13
N ALA A 181 -0.56 -7.15 13.14
CA ALA A 181 0.37 -6.03 12.96
C ALA A 181 1.60 -6.11 13.88
N GLU A 182 1.40 -6.43 15.17
CA GLU A 182 2.45 -6.51 16.18
C GLU A 182 3.46 -7.60 15.84
N LYS A 183 2.95 -8.79 15.48
CA LYS A 183 3.81 -9.91 15.10
C LYS A 183 4.49 -9.66 13.75
N ALA A 184 3.83 -8.98 12.83
CA ALA A 184 4.41 -8.59 11.55
C ALA A 184 5.59 -7.62 11.73
N LEU A 185 5.48 -6.67 12.67
CA LEU A 185 6.59 -5.78 13.00
C LEU A 185 7.74 -6.53 13.66
N GLU A 186 7.44 -7.40 14.65
CA GLU A 186 8.44 -8.22 15.34
C GLU A 186 9.24 -9.10 14.37
N LEU A 187 8.55 -9.73 13.43
CA LEU A 187 9.15 -10.61 12.42
C LEU A 187 9.79 -9.86 11.26
N LYS A 188 9.76 -8.52 11.22
CA LYS A 188 10.25 -7.70 10.07
C LYS A 188 9.55 -8.00 8.74
N VAL A 189 8.24 -8.25 8.82
CA VAL A 189 7.35 -8.32 7.66
C VAL A 189 6.92 -6.91 7.24
N ILE A 190 6.74 -6.03 8.22
CA ILE A 190 6.42 -4.62 8.02
C ILE A 190 7.44 -3.72 8.73
N ASP A 191 7.40 -2.43 8.42
CA ASP A 191 8.34 -1.44 8.91
C ASP A 191 7.79 -0.64 10.10
N LEU A 192 6.47 -0.47 10.18
CA LEU A 192 5.81 0.49 11.06
C LEU A 192 4.41 0.04 11.50
N ILE A 193 4.01 0.48 12.70
CA ILE A 193 2.62 0.46 13.14
C ILE A 193 2.19 1.89 13.44
N ALA A 194 1.06 2.30 12.86
CA ALA A 194 0.49 3.64 13.03
C ALA A 194 -1.04 3.56 13.14
N ALA A 195 -1.63 4.21 14.15
CA ALA A 195 -3.06 4.19 14.41
C ALA A 195 -3.89 4.96 13.37
N ASP A 196 -3.29 5.97 12.75
CA ASP A 196 -3.91 6.78 11.71
C ASP A 196 -2.86 7.36 10.74
N LEU A 197 -3.36 8.02 9.69
CA LEU A 197 -2.53 8.65 8.67
C LEU A 197 -1.62 9.76 9.26
N PRO A 198 -2.09 10.71 10.10
CA PRO A 198 -1.22 11.68 10.75
C PRO A 198 -0.03 11.05 11.50
N GLN A 199 -0.27 9.99 12.27
CA GLN A 199 0.78 9.28 12.98
C GLN A 199 1.74 8.59 12.02
N LEU A 200 1.24 7.97 10.94
CA LEU A 200 2.08 7.38 9.89
C LEU A 200 2.99 8.43 9.27
N LEU A 201 2.44 9.58 8.85
CA LEU A 201 3.23 10.66 8.25
C LEU A 201 4.28 11.21 9.21
N LYS A 202 3.99 11.28 10.50
CA LYS A 202 4.98 11.66 11.52
C LYS A 202 6.10 10.63 11.67
N GLN A 203 5.81 9.34 11.57
CA GLN A 203 6.82 8.27 11.64
C GLN A 203 7.66 8.13 10.36
N LEU A 204 7.11 8.56 9.22
CA LEU A 204 7.82 8.61 7.93
C LEU A 204 8.78 9.79 7.83
N GLU A 205 8.56 10.87 8.58
CA GLU A 205 9.39 12.08 8.57
C GLU A 205 10.87 11.73 8.83
N GLY A 206 11.75 12.20 7.93
CA GLY A 206 13.19 12.00 8.04
C GLY A 206 13.68 10.59 7.68
N ARG A 207 12.80 9.63 7.36
CA ARG A 207 13.22 8.30 6.91
C ARG A 207 13.83 8.37 5.51
N VAL A 208 14.92 7.63 5.31
CA VAL A 208 15.52 7.41 3.99
C VAL A 208 14.86 6.20 3.36
N VAL A 209 14.10 6.42 2.28
CA VAL A 209 13.38 5.37 1.54
C VAL A 209 13.79 5.46 0.08
N ASP A 210 14.27 4.36 -0.48
CA ASP A 210 14.75 4.28 -1.87
C ASP A 210 15.76 5.41 -2.23
N GLY A 211 16.63 5.77 -1.27
CA GLY A 211 17.64 6.83 -1.43
C GLY A 211 17.14 8.27 -1.26
N LYS A 212 15.85 8.48 -0.96
CA LYS A 212 15.24 9.79 -0.70
C LYS A 212 14.85 9.95 0.77
N THR A 213 15.23 11.06 1.39
CA THR A 213 14.72 11.44 2.72
C THR A 213 13.32 12.00 2.61
N LEU A 214 12.35 11.38 3.28
CA LEU A 214 10.95 11.79 3.27
C LEU A 214 10.70 13.00 4.18
N LYS A 215 9.90 13.94 3.70
CA LYS A 215 9.42 15.12 4.45
C LYS A 215 7.89 15.15 4.48
N THR A 216 7.29 14.48 5.46
CA THR A 216 5.87 14.13 5.51
C THR A 216 5.10 14.76 6.68
N ALA A 217 5.76 15.23 7.73
CA ALA A 217 5.11 15.68 8.97
C ALA A 217 4.14 16.87 8.80
N HIS A 218 4.42 17.75 7.83
CA HIS A 218 3.60 18.92 7.49
C HIS A 218 3.18 18.92 6.02
N ALA A 219 3.24 17.75 5.37
CA ALA A 219 2.90 17.66 3.97
C ALA A 219 1.38 17.79 3.76
N GLU A 220 1.00 18.45 2.68
CA GLU A 220 -0.38 18.49 2.21
C GLU A 220 -0.74 17.12 1.64
N VAL A 221 -1.78 16.50 2.19
CA VAL A 221 -2.28 15.20 1.72
C VAL A 221 -3.29 15.43 0.60
N THR A 222 -2.96 14.98 -0.61
CA THR A 222 -3.85 15.05 -1.78
C THR A 222 -4.42 13.66 -2.09
N GLU A 223 -5.73 13.49 -1.94
CA GLU A 223 -6.39 12.23 -2.30
C GLU A 223 -6.61 12.14 -3.81
N ILE A 224 -6.00 11.15 -4.46
CA ILE A 224 -6.26 10.82 -5.86
C ILE A 224 -7.43 9.85 -5.88
N LYS A 225 -8.56 10.23 -6.47
CA LYS A 225 -9.74 9.34 -6.54
C LYS A 225 -9.70 8.44 -7.77
N MET A 226 -10.41 7.32 -7.69
CA MET A 226 -10.71 6.52 -8.88
C MET A 226 -11.49 7.35 -9.91
N SER A 227 -11.10 7.19 -11.17
CA SER A 227 -11.83 7.76 -12.31
C SER A 227 -13.21 7.11 -12.47
N ALA A 228 -14.08 7.71 -13.28
CA ALA A 228 -15.42 7.17 -13.51
C ALA A 228 -15.36 5.76 -14.13
N SER A 229 -14.47 5.54 -15.10
CA SER A 229 -14.29 4.23 -15.74
C SER A 229 -13.79 3.18 -14.74
N GLU A 230 -12.74 3.49 -13.97
CA GLU A 230 -12.21 2.60 -12.93
C GLU A 230 -13.27 2.21 -11.90
N ARG A 231 -14.10 3.16 -11.46
CA ARG A 231 -15.17 2.90 -10.50
C ARG A 231 -16.26 2.00 -11.07
N VAL A 232 -16.60 2.17 -12.34
CA VAL A 232 -17.57 1.29 -13.04
C VAL A 232 -17.00 -0.11 -13.16
N PHE A 233 -15.76 -0.25 -13.64
CA PHE A 233 -15.11 -1.56 -13.74
C PHE A 233 -14.97 -2.23 -12.38
N GLN A 234 -14.53 -1.53 -11.33
CA GLN A 234 -14.41 -2.11 -9.99
C GLN A 234 -15.74 -2.68 -9.48
N LYS A 235 -16.87 -2.00 -9.75
CA LYS A 235 -18.21 -2.49 -9.40
C LYS A 235 -18.59 -3.74 -10.19
N LEU A 236 -18.28 -3.81 -11.48
CA LEU A 236 -18.56 -4.98 -12.32
C LEU A 236 -17.87 -6.25 -11.80
N TRP A 237 -16.68 -6.10 -11.24
CA TRP A 237 -15.87 -7.21 -10.69
C TRP A 237 -16.25 -7.62 -9.26
N ARG A 238 -17.31 -7.02 -8.68
CA ARG A 238 -17.85 -7.50 -7.40
C ARG A 238 -18.64 -8.79 -7.62
N PRO A 239 -18.40 -9.87 -6.83
CA PRO A 239 -19.13 -11.13 -6.99
C PRO A 239 -20.64 -10.98 -7.02
N GLU A 240 -21.19 -10.07 -6.21
CA GLU A 240 -22.63 -9.80 -6.12
C GLU A 240 -23.17 -9.19 -7.42
N VAL A 241 -22.38 -8.33 -8.07
CA VAL A 241 -22.76 -7.70 -9.35
C VAL A 241 -22.63 -8.71 -10.49
N MET A 242 -21.56 -9.51 -10.51
CA MET A 242 -21.42 -10.59 -11.49
C MET A 242 -22.58 -11.58 -11.39
N PHE A 243 -23.01 -11.93 -10.17
CA PHE A 243 -24.16 -12.80 -9.98
C PHE A 243 -25.45 -12.19 -10.54
N ILE A 244 -25.74 -10.91 -10.27
CA ILE A 244 -26.91 -10.22 -10.84
C ILE A 244 -26.84 -10.17 -12.37
N LEU A 245 -25.68 -9.83 -12.95
CA LEU A 245 -25.49 -9.79 -14.40
C LEU A 245 -25.65 -11.17 -15.04
N MET A 246 -25.17 -12.21 -14.38
CA MET A 246 -25.37 -13.60 -14.81
C MET A 246 -26.86 -13.96 -14.78
N LEU A 247 -27.60 -13.59 -13.73
CA LEU A 247 -29.05 -13.80 -13.68
C LEU A 247 -29.75 -13.05 -14.82
N ILE A 248 -29.40 -11.79 -15.06
CA ILE A 248 -29.93 -11.02 -16.20
C ILE A 248 -29.65 -11.73 -17.52
N ALA A 249 -28.42 -12.20 -17.74
CA ALA A 249 -28.03 -12.91 -18.96
C ALA A 249 -28.77 -14.26 -19.13
N ILE A 250 -28.97 -15.00 -18.03
CA ILE A 250 -29.68 -16.29 -18.04
C ILE A 250 -31.19 -16.10 -18.26
N TYR A 251 -31.80 -15.13 -17.58
CA TYR A 251 -33.25 -14.92 -17.58
C TYR A 251 -33.72 -13.89 -18.62
N GLY A 252 -32.81 -13.23 -19.33
CA GLY A 252 -33.10 -12.30 -20.42
C GLY A 252 -33.87 -11.04 -19.99
N ILE A 253 -33.65 -10.56 -18.77
CA ILE A 253 -34.31 -9.37 -18.19
C ILE A 253 -33.57 -8.08 -18.55
#